data_AF-A0A1Z4KKA9-F1
#
_entry.id   AF-A0A1Z4KKA9-F1
#
_cell.length_a   1.000
_cell.length_b   1.000
_cell.length_c   1.000
_cell.angle_alpha   90.00
_cell.angle_beta   90.00
_cell.angle_gamma   90.00
#
_symmetry.space_group_name_H-M   'P 1'
#
loop_
_entity.id
_entity.type
_entity.pdbx_description
1 polymer ?
#
loop_
_entity_poly.entity_id
_entity_poly.type
_entity_poly.pdbx_seq_one_letter_code
_entity_poly.pdbx_strand_id
1 'polypeptide(L)'
;MAYLYYSQGIYERAEPLYLQALELKQRLLGDNHPSVAISLNNLAKLYDSQGKYDQAEPLYLQALTIFEGSLGGNHPNTVRVRENLANLRDSL
;
A
#
# COMPACT_ATOMS: atom_id res chain seq x y z
N MET A 1 10.39 0.23 12.01
CA MET A 1 10.50 -1.23 12.16
C MET A 1 9.91 -1.99 10.98
N ALA A 2 8.63 -1.80 10.61
CA ALA A 2 8.02 -2.50 9.46
C ALA A 2 8.84 -2.40 8.16
N TYR A 3 9.19 -1.17 7.75
CA TYR A 3 10.00 -0.94 6.56
C TYR A 3 11.40 -1.57 6.62
N LEU A 4 12.02 -1.62 7.80
CA LEU A 4 13.34 -2.23 7.98
C LEU A 4 13.27 -3.75 7.79
N TYR A 5 12.24 -4.40 8.34
CA TYR A 5 12.02 -5.83 8.11
C TYR A 5 11.71 -6.12 6.65
N TYR A 6 10.87 -5.29 6.01
CA TYR A 6 10.60 -5.38 4.57
C TYR A 6 11.87 -5.26 3.73
N SER A 7 12.73 -4.27 4.00
CA SER A 7 13.97 -4.08 3.23
C SER A 7 15.00 -5.20 3.43
N GLN A 8 14.86 -6.00 4.49
CA GLN A 8 15.66 -7.19 4.76
C GLN A 8 15.04 -8.47 4.20
N GLY A 9 13.86 -8.39 3.55
CA GLY A 9 13.11 -9.55 3.07
C GLY A 9 12.41 -10.36 4.16
N ILE A 10 12.34 -9.84 5.39
CA ILE A 10 11.73 -10.50 6.55
C ILE A 10 10.23 -10.14 6.60
N TYR A 11 9.49 -10.60 5.59
CA TYR A 11 8.12 -10.16 5.34
C TYR A 11 7.14 -10.56 6.45
N GLU A 12 7.34 -11.72 7.06
CA GLU A 12 6.53 -12.25 8.16
C GLU A 12 6.58 -11.37 9.42
N ARG A 13 7.66 -10.59 9.60
CA ARG A 13 7.77 -9.59 10.67
C ARG A 13 7.26 -8.21 10.26
N ALA A 14 7.29 -7.90 8.97
CA ALA A 14 6.83 -6.61 8.44
C ALA A 14 5.29 -6.56 8.31
N GLU A 15 4.66 -7.63 7.84
CA GLU A 15 3.22 -7.73 7.59
C GLU A 15 2.36 -7.34 8.81
N PRO A 16 2.52 -7.93 10.01
CA PRO A 16 1.70 -7.57 11.17
C PRO A 16 1.86 -6.10 11.57
N LEU A 17 3.05 -5.51 11.36
CA LEU A 17 3.30 -4.10 11.67
C LEU A 17 2.62 -3.16 10.67
N TYR A 18 2.58 -3.53 9.38
CA TYR A 18 1.82 -2.78 8.39
C TYR A 18 0.31 -2.87 8.62
N LEU A 19 -0.21 -4.05 8.99
CA LEU A 19 -1.62 -4.24 9.35
C LEU A 19 -2.02 -3.41 10.58
N GLN A 20 -1.23 -3.46 11.65
CA GLN A 20 -1.46 -2.63 12.84
C GLN A 20 -1.43 -1.14 12.52
N ALA A 21 -0.48 -0.70 11.69
CA ALA A 21 -0.39 0.69 11.27
C ALA A 21 -1.56 1.13 10.39
N LEU A 22 -2.09 0.23 9.55
CA LEU A 22 -3.29 0.47 8.75
C LEU A 22 -4.51 0.65 9.66
N GLU A 23 -4.75 -0.31 10.56
CA GLU A 23 -5.89 -0.29 11.48
C GLU A 23 -5.89 0.98 12.35
N LEU A 24 -4.75 1.33 12.94
CA LEU A 24 -4.64 2.55 13.77
C LEU A 24 -4.96 3.81 12.97
N LYS A 25 -4.50 3.92 11.73
CA LYS A 25 -4.76 5.10 10.89
C LYS A 25 -6.21 5.16 10.45
N GLN A 26 -6.84 4.04 10.12
CA GLN A 26 -8.27 3.99 9.81
C GLN A 26 -9.10 4.47 11.00
N ARG A 27 -8.79 3.99 12.21
CA ARG A 27 -9.47 4.41 13.44
C ARG A 27 -9.29 5.89 13.76
N LEU A 28 -8.08 6.44 13.56
CA LEU A 28 -7.75 7.80 13.96
C LEU A 28 -8.10 8.87 12.91
N LEU A 29 -8.01 8.54 11.63
CA LEU A 29 -8.07 9.50 10.53
C LEU A 29 -9.24 9.26 9.57
N GLY A 30 -9.89 8.09 9.67
CA GLY A 30 -10.92 7.64 8.73
C GLY A 30 -10.34 6.99 7.46
N ASP A 31 -11.15 6.15 6.82
CA ASP A 31 -10.72 5.29 5.72
C ASP A 31 -10.23 6.06 4.47
N ASN A 32 -10.76 7.25 4.23
CA ASN A 32 -10.44 8.07 3.05
C ASN A 32 -9.23 9.00 3.26
N HIS A 33 -8.51 8.89 4.37
CA HIS A 33 -7.38 9.77 4.63
C HIS A 33 -6.13 9.36 3.82
N PRO A 34 -5.36 10.28 3.22
CA PRO A 34 -4.12 9.96 2.49
C PRO A 34 -3.12 9.08 3.25
N SER A 35 -3.02 9.23 4.56
CA SER A 35 -2.17 8.37 5.41
C SER A 35 -2.62 6.90 5.44
N VAL A 36 -3.91 6.62 5.28
CA VAL A 36 -4.45 5.25 5.12
C VAL A 36 -4.03 4.70 3.77
N ALA A 37 -4.14 5.49 2.69
CA ALA A 37 -3.64 5.12 1.36
C ALA A 37 -2.13 4.81 1.34
N ILE A 38 -1.31 5.55 2.10
CA ILE A 38 0.12 5.23 2.28
C ILE A 38 0.29 3.83 2.91
N SER A 39 -0.49 3.50 3.95
CA SER A 39 -0.43 2.18 4.59
C SER A 39 -0.87 1.07 3.64
N LEU A 40 -1.97 1.26 2.93
CA LEU A 40 -2.49 0.31 1.93
C LEU A 40 -1.44 0.05 0.83
N ASN A 41 -0.85 1.10 0.26
CA ASN A 41 0.22 0.96 -0.73
C ASN A 41 1.43 0.18 -0.18
N ASN A 42 1.82 0.40 1.07
CA ASN A 42 2.97 -0.31 1.64
C ASN A 42 2.66 -1.79 1.90
N LEU A 43 1.44 -2.12 2.33
CA LEU A 43 1.01 -3.49 2.51
C LEU A 43 0.91 -4.21 1.15
N ALA A 44 0.39 -3.52 0.12
CA ALA A 44 0.39 -4.00 -1.25
C ALA A 44 1.80 -4.33 -1.75
N LYS A 45 2.76 -3.41 -1.58
CA LYS A 45 4.18 -3.64 -1.92
C LYS A 45 4.78 -4.85 -1.23
N LEU A 46 4.40 -5.10 0.03
CA LEU A 46 4.88 -6.26 0.77
C LEU A 46 4.36 -7.57 0.17
N TYR A 47 3.09 -7.63 -0.24
CA TYR A 47 2.52 -8.81 -0.91
C TYR A 47 3.05 -8.99 -2.33
N ASP A 48 3.19 -7.91 -3.08
CA ASP A 48 3.79 -7.87 -4.41
C ASP A 48 5.23 -8.43 -4.39
N SER A 49 6.06 -8.00 -3.42
CA SER A 49 7.42 -8.51 -3.24
C SER A 49 7.50 -9.99 -2.84
N GLN A 50 6.37 -10.62 -2.50
CA GLN A 50 6.24 -12.04 -2.20
C GLN A 50 5.58 -12.84 -3.35
N GLY A 51 5.26 -12.20 -4.49
CA GLY A 51 4.50 -12.81 -5.58
C GLY A 51 3.02 -13.04 -5.25
N LYS A 52 2.49 -12.43 -4.18
CA LYS A 52 1.10 -12.56 -3.74
C LYS A 52 0.22 -11.51 -4.44
N TYR A 53 0.18 -11.55 -5.77
CA TYR A 53 -0.44 -10.50 -6.59
C TYR A 53 -1.94 -10.33 -6.32
N ASP A 54 -2.67 -11.43 -6.11
CA ASP A 54 -4.10 -11.42 -5.76
C ASP A 54 -4.40 -10.67 -4.47
N GLN A 55 -3.43 -10.61 -3.54
CA GLN A 55 -3.56 -9.86 -2.28
C GLN A 55 -3.12 -8.40 -2.43
N ALA A 56 -2.18 -8.12 -3.34
CA ALA A 56 -1.60 -6.79 -3.54
C ALA A 56 -2.50 -5.89 -4.41
N GLU A 57 -3.05 -6.40 -5.50
CA GLU A 57 -3.87 -5.62 -6.45
C GLU A 57 -5.03 -4.86 -5.77
N PRO A 58 -5.91 -5.50 -4.96
CA PRO A 58 -7.02 -4.78 -4.33
C PRO A 58 -6.55 -3.66 -3.39
N LEU A 59 -5.39 -3.82 -2.75
CA LEU A 59 -4.83 -2.80 -1.87
C LEU A 59 -4.27 -1.60 -2.63
N TYR A 60 -3.59 -1.84 -3.76
CA TYR A 60 -3.17 -0.74 -4.65
C TYR A 60 -4.38 0.01 -5.21
N LEU A 61 -5.45 -0.67 -5.62
CA LEU A 61 -6.68 -0.04 -6.13
C LEU A 61 -7.36 0.83 -5.06
N GLN A 62 -7.44 0.37 -3.82
CA GLN A 62 -7.98 1.15 -2.71
C GLN A 62 -7.12 2.39 -2.43
N ALA A 63 -5.78 2.22 -2.37
CA ALA A 63 -4.86 3.34 -2.18
C ALA A 63 -4.97 4.38 -3.31
N LEU A 64 -5.12 3.92 -4.56
CA LEU A 64 -5.27 4.78 -5.73
C LEU A 64 -6.53 5.62 -5.64
N THR A 65 -7.68 4.99 -5.35
CA THR A 65 -8.97 5.66 -5.18
C THR A 65 -8.89 6.79 -4.15
N ILE A 66 -8.28 6.52 -3.00
CA ILE A 66 -8.14 7.51 -1.92
C ILE A 66 -7.21 8.66 -2.34
N PHE A 67 -6.06 8.36 -2.95
CA PHE A 67 -5.13 9.40 -3.38
C PHE A 67 -5.68 10.26 -4.52
N GLU A 68 -6.38 9.67 -5.49
CA GLU A 68 -7.01 10.43 -6.58
C GLU A 68 -8.09 11.37 -6.03
N GLY A 69 -8.93 10.89 -5.10
CA GLY A 69 -9.97 11.71 -4.48
C GLY A 69 -9.42 12.81 -3.56
N SER A 70 -8.30 12.57 -2.87
CA SER A 70 -7.79 13.50 -1.85
C SER A 70 -6.70 14.45 -2.36
N LEU A 71 -5.84 13.99 -3.26
CA LEU A 71 -4.62 14.70 -3.69
C LEU A 71 -4.62 14.99 -5.20
N GLY A 72 -5.51 14.35 -5.96
CA GLY A 72 -5.58 14.46 -7.42
C GLY A 72 -4.62 13.51 -8.16
N GLY A 73 -4.88 13.35 -9.46
CA GLY A 73 -4.23 12.37 -10.33
C GLY A 73 -2.73 12.57 -10.57
N ASN A 74 -2.25 13.81 -10.42
CA ASN A 74 -0.85 14.22 -10.69
C ASN A 74 0.00 14.29 -9.41
N HIS A 75 -0.58 14.07 -8.23
CA HIS A 75 0.20 14.11 -7.00
C HIS A 75 1.21 12.94 -6.98
N PRO A 76 2.46 13.15 -6.51
CA PRO A 76 3.51 12.13 -6.56
C PRO A 76 3.11 10.77 -5.94
N ASN A 77 2.37 10.78 -4.84
CA ASN A 77 1.87 9.54 -4.23
C ASN A 77 0.86 8.79 -5.12
N THR A 78 0.00 9.52 -5.83
CA THR A 78 -0.99 8.95 -6.75
C THR A 78 -0.28 8.30 -7.93
N VAL A 79 0.68 9.02 -8.53
CA VAL A 79 1.51 8.51 -9.63
C VAL A 79 2.25 7.25 -9.20
N ARG A 80 2.89 7.27 -8.03
CA ARG A 80 3.63 6.10 -7.52
C ARG A 80 2.75 4.86 -7.30
N VAL A 81 1.53 5.02 -6.77
CA VAL A 81 0.61 3.86 -6.62
C VAL A 81 0.22 3.32 -7.99
N ARG A 82 -0.04 4.20 -8.95
CA ARG A 82 -0.39 3.80 -10.33
C ARG A 82 0.74 3.03 -10.99
N GLU A 83 1.99 3.47 -10.83
CA GLU A 83 3.18 2.75 -11.30
C GLU A 83 3.31 1.38 -10.64
N ASN A 84 3.15 1.29 -9.32
CA ASN A 84 3.22 0.00 -8.63
C ASN A 84 2.12 -0.97 -9.11
N LEU A 85 0.89 -0.47 -9.32
CA LEU A 85 -0.21 -1.27 -9.84
C LEU A 85 0.04 -1.73 -11.28
N ALA A 86 0.63 -0.88 -12.13
CA ALA A 86 1.01 -1.25 -13.48
C ALA A 86 2.07 -2.35 -13.50
N ASN A 87 3.14 -2.18 -12.70
CA ASN A 87 4.21 -3.17 -12.58
C ASN A 87 3.70 -4.53 -12.08
N LEU A 88 2.78 -4.53 -11.11
CA LEU A 88 2.14 -5.75 -10.62
C LEU A 88 1.37 -6.44 -11.75
N ARG A 89 0.60 -5.69 -12.55
CA ARG A 89 -0.20 -6.25 -13.64
C ARG A 89 0.64 -6.77 -14.80
N ASP A 90 1.79 -6.17 -15.04
CA ASP A 90 2.77 -6.67 -16.02
C ASP A 90 3.44 -7.97 -15.56
N SER A 91 3.30 -8.33 -14.28
CA SER A 91 3.87 -9.54 -13.66
C SER A 91 2.86 -10.70 -13.54
N LEU A 92 1.61 -10.50 -13.97
CA LEU A 92 0.54 -11.51 -14.04
C LEU A 92 0.55 -12.27 -15.38
#